data_AF-A0A5B8BAX3-F1
#
_entry.id   AF-A0A5B8BAX3-F1
#
_cell.length_a   1.000
_cell.length_b   1.000
_cell.length_c   1.000
_cell.angle_alpha   90.00
_cell.angle_beta   90.00
_cell.angle_gamma   90.00
#
_symmetry.space_group_name_H-M   'P 1'
#
loop_
_entity.id
_entity.type
_entity.pdbx_description
1 polymer ?
#
loop_
_entity_poly.entity_id
_entity_poly.type
_entity_poly.pdbx_seq_one_letter_code
_entity_poly.pdbx_strand_id
1 'polypeptide(L)'
;MTAAAHDQHLAQAADHLRAAIAGEKPLLDGALGLRSLFNSLNSSQPLDPQLAGEVSRLLFAAAPRIADAASGRLAPEYVFVALGCASAAMGNVDAERLRGLMAFAAILEAEIRALFLRDMIAAGGQADLADALSRSPVIAAPYPVGPTTLH
;
A
#
# COMPACT_ATOMS: atom_id res chain seq x y z
N MET A 1 -16.83 -11.80 -3.71
CA MET A 1 -15.89 -11.36 -4.77
C MET A 1 -15.90 -12.42 -5.86
N THR A 2 -15.97 -12.00 -7.12
CA THR A 2 -15.82 -12.89 -8.29
C THR A 2 -14.32 -13.10 -8.59
N ALA A 3 -13.96 -14.19 -9.27
CA ALA A 3 -12.57 -14.44 -9.72
C ALA A 3 -11.96 -13.24 -10.46
N ALA A 4 -12.77 -12.56 -11.29
CA ALA A 4 -12.36 -11.36 -12.02
C ALA A 4 -11.98 -10.17 -11.11
N ALA A 5 -12.57 -10.03 -9.92
CA ALA A 5 -12.26 -8.95 -8.99
C ALA A 5 -10.99 -9.24 -8.15
N HIS A 6 -10.65 -10.52 -7.96
CA HIS A 6 -9.45 -10.94 -7.23
C HIS A 6 -8.18 -10.68 -8.05
N ASP A 7 -8.17 -11.13 -9.31
CA ASP A 7 -7.07 -10.88 -10.24
C ASP A 7 -6.90 -9.38 -10.51
N GLN A 8 -8.00 -8.61 -10.47
CA GLN A 8 -7.98 -7.16 -10.59
C GLN A 8 -7.18 -6.50 -9.46
N HIS A 9 -7.31 -6.94 -8.21
CA HIS A 9 -6.56 -6.35 -7.09
C HIS A 9 -5.06 -6.69 -7.15
N LEU A 10 -4.72 -7.90 -7.59
CA LEU A 10 -3.32 -8.28 -7.77
C LEU A 10 -2.69 -7.52 -8.96
N ALA A 11 -3.45 -7.30 -10.04
CA ALA A 11 -3.01 -6.48 -11.17
C ALA A 11 -2.84 -5.01 -10.76
N GLN A 12 -3.78 -4.45 -10.00
CA GLN A 12 -3.67 -3.11 -9.41
C GLN A 12 -2.43 -2.98 -8.51
N ALA A 13 -2.11 -4.01 -7.73
CA ALA A 13 -0.90 -4.04 -6.93
C ALA A 13 0.35 -3.93 -7.82
N ALA A 14 0.41 -4.68 -8.92
CA ALA A 14 1.50 -4.59 -9.88
C ALA A 14 1.62 -3.19 -10.50
N ASP A 15 0.52 -2.59 -10.94
CA ASP A 15 0.51 -1.25 -11.55
C ASP A 15 1.02 -0.18 -10.58
N HIS A 16 0.55 -0.18 -9.33
CA HIS A 16 1.04 0.73 -8.30
C HIS A 16 2.51 0.49 -7.96
N LEU A 17 2.98 -0.75 -7.89
CA LEU A 17 4.40 -1.02 -7.65
C LEU A 17 5.28 -0.55 -8.82
N ARG A 18 4.83 -0.67 -10.07
CA ARG A 18 5.52 -0.09 -11.23
C ARG A 18 5.59 1.44 -11.14
N ALA A 19 4.51 2.10 -10.73
CA ALA A 19 4.50 3.54 -10.49
C ALA A 19 5.47 3.95 -9.36
N ALA A 20 5.52 3.18 -8.27
CA ALA A 20 6.48 3.40 -7.18
C ALA A 20 7.94 3.29 -7.65
N ILE A 21 8.22 2.38 -8.60
CA ILE A 21 9.55 2.24 -9.22
C ILE A 21 9.90 3.44 -10.11
N ALA A 22 8.92 3.97 -10.84
CA ALA A 22 9.08 5.15 -11.70
C ALA A 22 9.43 6.41 -10.91
N GLY A 23 8.94 6.52 -9.67
CA GLY A 23 9.51 7.40 -8.65
C GLY A 23 8.86 8.78 -8.51
N GLU A 24 7.70 9.03 -9.11
CA GLU A 24 6.98 10.31 -8.92
C GLU A 24 6.43 10.45 -7.49
N LYS A 25 5.75 9.41 -6.99
CA LYS A 25 5.16 9.38 -5.64
C LYS A 25 5.39 8.01 -4.96
N PRO A 26 6.64 7.58 -4.77
CA PRO A 26 6.99 6.22 -4.34
C PRO A 26 6.33 5.79 -3.02
N LEU A 27 6.13 6.71 -2.07
CA LEU A 27 5.46 6.42 -0.80
C LEU A 27 3.95 6.16 -0.98
N LEU A 28 3.27 6.97 -1.79
CA LEU A 28 1.84 6.80 -2.06
C LEU A 28 1.59 5.53 -2.89
N ASP A 29 2.34 5.38 -3.98
CA ASP A 29 2.22 4.24 -4.89
C ASP A 29 2.59 2.93 -4.19
N GLY A 30 3.64 2.93 -3.35
CA GLY A 30 3.97 1.80 -2.50
C GLY A 30 2.84 1.43 -1.55
N ALA A 31 2.20 2.42 -0.90
CA ALA A 31 1.08 2.20 0.00
C ALA A 31 -0.14 1.61 -0.72
N LEU A 32 -0.47 2.13 -1.91
CA LEU A 32 -1.58 1.64 -2.74
C LEU A 32 -1.30 0.23 -3.28
N GLY A 33 -0.05 -0.07 -3.63
CA GLY A 33 0.40 -1.39 -4.04
C GLY A 33 0.20 -2.43 -2.94
N LEU A 34 0.68 -2.14 -1.72
CA LEU A 34 0.52 -3.03 -0.56
C LEU A 34 -0.95 -3.25 -0.19
N ARG A 35 -1.76 -2.20 -0.22
CA ARG A 35 -3.20 -2.31 0.08
C ARG A 35 -3.96 -3.15 -0.95
N SER A 36 -3.65 -2.97 -2.23
CA SER A 36 -4.25 -3.76 -3.30
C SER A 36 -3.85 -5.23 -3.18
N LEU A 37 -2.59 -5.49 -2.81
CA LEU A 37 -2.14 -6.84 -2.48
C LEU A 37 -2.90 -7.44 -1.29
N PHE A 38 -3.09 -6.70 -0.19
CA PHE A 38 -3.88 -7.21 0.95
C PHE A 38 -5.33 -7.52 0.57
N ASN A 39 -5.93 -6.72 -0.32
CA ASN A 39 -7.27 -7.01 -0.83
C ASN A 39 -7.32 -8.29 -1.67
N SER A 40 -6.26 -8.62 -2.41
CA SER A 40 -6.20 -9.92 -3.12
C SER A 40 -6.03 -11.07 -2.12
N LEU A 41 -5.12 -10.93 -1.14
CA LEU A 41 -4.81 -11.95 -0.14
C LEU A 41 -5.95 -12.23 0.86
N ASN A 42 -6.83 -11.26 1.10
CA ASN A 42 -8.02 -11.45 1.93
C ASN A 42 -9.12 -12.26 1.23
N SER A 43 -8.94 -12.62 -0.04
CA SER A 43 -9.86 -13.51 -0.74
C SER A 43 -9.50 -14.97 -0.49
N SER A 44 -10.49 -15.87 -0.48
CA SER A 44 -10.28 -17.32 -0.40
C SER A 44 -9.92 -17.95 -1.76
N GLN A 45 -9.59 -17.15 -2.77
CA GLN A 45 -9.27 -17.62 -4.12
C GLN A 45 -7.75 -17.77 -4.29
N PRO A 46 -7.31 -18.79 -5.06
CA PRO A 46 -5.91 -18.94 -5.40
C PRO A 46 -5.45 -17.80 -6.31
N LEU A 47 -4.25 -17.27 -6.03
CA LEU A 47 -3.61 -16.25 -6.86
C LEU A 47 -3.16 -16.85 -8.20
N ASP A 48 -3.24 -16.07 -9.27
CA ASP A 48 -2.51 -16.38 -10.51
C ASP A 48 -1.00 -16.46 -10.22
N PRO A 49 -0.35 -17.62 -10.44
CA PRO A 49 1.08 -17.82 -10.15
C PRO A 49 2.00 -16.88 -10.94
N GLN A 50 1.64 -16.54 -12.18
CA GLN A 50 2.45 -15.68 -13.03
C GLN A 50 2.41 -14.24 -12.51
N LEU A 51 1.21 -13.76 -12.17
CA LEU A 51 1.01 -12.42 -11.65
C LEU A 51 1.57 -12.28 -10.22
N ALA A 52 1.41 -13.29 -9.37
CA ALA A 52 2.03 -13.32 -8.05
C ALA A 52 3.57 -13.30 -8.13
N GLY A 53 4.16 -14.06 -9.06
CA GLY A 53 5.61 -14.02 -9.32
C GLY A 53 6.10 -12.66 -9.84
N GLU A 54 5.29 -11.97 -10.63
CA GLU A 54 5.56 -10.59 -11.03
C GLU A 54 5.50 -9.62 -9.85
N VAL A 55 4.40 -9.61 -9.08
CA VAL A 55 4.24 -8.74 -7.91
C VAL A 55 5.37 -8.96 -6.90
N SER A 56 5.79 -10.21 -6.69
CA SER A 56 6.93 -10.54 -5.83
C SER A 56 8.21 -9.80 -6.28
N ARG A 57 8.53 -9.86 -7.59
CA ARG A 57 9.69 -9.15 -8.15
C ARG A 57 9.56 -7.64 -8.03
N LEU A 58 8.35 -7.11 -8.27
CA LEU A 58 8.07 -5.68 -8.16
C LEU A 58 8.20 -5.16 -6.73
N LEU A 59 7.81 -5.94 -5.71
CA LEU A 59 8.00 -5.57 -4.30
C LEU A 59 9.48 -5.33 -3.98
N PHE A 60 10.37 -6.22 -4.42
CA PHE A 60 11.81 -6.05 -4.25
C PHE A 60 12.39 -4.90 -5.08
N ALA A 61 11.87 -4.69 -6.30
CA ALA A 61 12.32 -3.59 -7.16
C ALA A 61 11.86 -2.21 -6.65
N ALA A 62 10.69 -2.13 -6.00
CA ALA A 62 10.17 -0.90 -5.39
C ALA A 62 10.85 -0.56 -4.06
N ALA A 63 11.41 -1.56 -3.36
CA ALA A 63 11.98 -1.39 -2.02
C ALA A 63 13.04 -0.27 -1.92
N PRO A 64 14.03 -0.15 -2.83
CA PRO A 64 15.00 0.94 -2.78
C PRO A 64 14.34 2.31 -2.95
N ARG A 65 13.36 2.44 -3.86
CA ARG A 65 12.66 3.71 -4.09
C ARG A 65 11.86 4.15 -2.88
N ILE A 66 11.19 3.21 -2.21
CA ILE A 66 10.43 3.49 -1.00
C ILE A 66 11.38 3.84 0.16
N ALA A 67 12.48 3.10 0.32
CA ALA A 67 13.48 3.37 1.36
C ALA A 67 14.15 4.75 1.18
N ASP A 68 14.56 5.09 -0.04
CA ASP A 68 15.13 6.39 -0.37
C ASP A 68 14.13 7.52 -0.08
N ALA A 69 12.88 7.33 -0.52
CA ALA A 69 11.82 8.30 -0.29
C ALA A 69 11.39 8.42 1.17
N ALA A 70 11.67 7.42 2.02
CA ALA A 70 11.42 7.44 3.47
C ALA A 70 12.69 7.77 4.28
N SER A 71 13.79 8.13 3.61
CA SER A 71 15.09 8.36 4.25
C SER A 71 15.00 9.38 5.40
N GLY A 72 15.72 9.08 6.48
CA GLY A 72 15.72 9.85 7.73
C GLY A 72 14.47 9.70 8.60
N ARG A 73 13.45 8.97 8.13
CA ARG A 73 12.17 8.75 8.86
C ARG A 73 11.89 7.28 9.14
N LEU A 74 12.33 6.38 8.25
CA LEU A 74 12.30 4.93 8.45
C LEU A 74 13.68 4.32 8.21
N ALA A 75 13.97 3.23 8.93
CA ALA A 75 15.16 2.42 8.67
C ALA A 75 14.99 1.66 7.34
N PRO A 76 15.97 1.66 6.43
CA PRO A 76 15.87 0.92 5.17
C PRO A 76 15.58 -0.56 5.37
N GLU A 77 16.22 -1.19 6.36
CA GLU A 77 16.06 -2.60 6.69
C GLU A 77 14.61 -2.94 7.02
N TYR A 78 13.92 -2.03 7.72
CA TYR A 78 12.50 -2.18 8.03
C TYR A 78 11.65 -2.25 6.76
N VAL A 79 11.92 -1.39 5.77
CA VAL A 79 11.24 -1.39 4.47
C VAL A 79 11.47 -2.71 3.73
N PHE A 80 12.72 -3.15 3.60
CA PHE A 80 13.06 -4.40 2.91
C PHE A 80 12.43 -5.63 3.58
N VAL A 81 12.49 -5.72 4.91
CA VAL A 81 11.89 -6.83 5.65
C VAL A 81 10.38 -6.85 5.48
N ALA A 82 9.70 -5.70 5.58
CA ALA A 82 8.25 -5.64 5.45
C ALA A 82 7.75 -5.99 4.03
N LEU A 83 8.46 -5.55 2.99
CA LEU A 83 8.16 -5.97 1.62
C LEU A 83 8.48 -7.46 1.38
N GLY A 84 9.51 -7.99 2.03
CA GLY A 84 9.79 -9.43 2.09
C GLY A 84 8.64 -10.21 2.75
N CYS A 85 8.06 -9.69 3.84
CA CYS A 85 6.88 -10.27 4.47
C CYS A 85 5.66 -10.26 3.54
N ALA A 86 5.43 -9.16 2.80
CA ALA A 86 4.36 -9.08 1.80
C ALA A 86 4.54 -10.13 0.67
N SER A 87 5.77 -10.31 0.19
CA SER A 87 6.10 -11.34 -0.80
C SER A 87 5.86 -12.75 -0.23
N ALA A 88 6.34 -13.03 0.97
CA ALA A 88 6.16 -14.32 1.64
C ALA A 88 4.68 -14.63 1.92
N ALA A 89 3.85 -13.63 2.16
CA ALA A 89 2.41 -13.79 2.38
C ALA A 89 1.70 -14.42 1.16
N MET A 90 2.12 -14.07 -0.07
CA MET A 90 1.49 -14.61 -1.30
C MET A 90 1.68 -16.12 -1.47
N GLY A 91 2.76 -16.69 -0.92
CA GLY A 91 3.03 -18.13 -0.99
C GLY A 91 2.61 -18.91 0.24
N ASN A 92 2.02 -18.27 1.24
CA ASN A 92 1.77 -18.89 2.53
C ASN A 92 0.35 -19.45 2.65
N VAL A 93 0.26 -20.74 3.01
CA VAL A 93 -0.99 -21.46 3.22
C VAL A 93 -1.42 -21.54 4.68
N ASP A 94 -0.50 -21.26 5.62
CA ASP A 94 -0.79 -21.26 7.05
C ASP A 94 -1.44 -19.92 7.47
N ALA A 95 -2.66 -20.00 7.99
CA ALA A 95 -3.49 -18.84 8.28
C ALA A 95 -2.95 -17.96 9.43
N GLU A 96 -2.31 -18.53 10.44
CA GLU A 96 -1.71 -17.76 11.53
C GLU A 96 -0.48 -16.99 11.05
N ARG A 97 0.41 -17.68 10.36
CA ARG A 97 1.60 -17.09 9.77
C ARG A 97 1.24 -16.06 8.69
N LEU A 98 0.19 -16.29 7.90
CA LEU A 98 -0.29 -15.35 6.89
C LEU A 98 -0.72 -14.04 7.57
N ARG A 99 -1.50 -14.11 8.64
CA ARG A 99 -1.90 -12.93 9.43
C ARG A 99 -0.69 -12.19 9.99
N GLY A 100 0.31 -12.89 10.51
CA GLY A 100 1.54 -12.26 11.02
C GLY A 100 2.34 -11.53 9.93
N LEU A 101 2.53 -12.16 8.77
CA LEU A 101 3.23 -11.58 7.63
C LEU A 101 2.48 -10.35 7.07
N MET A 102 1.16 -10.47 6.92
CA MET A 102 0.31 -9.37 6.47
C MET A 102 0.29 -8.22 7.47
N ALA A 103 0.23 -8.49 8.78
CA ALA A 103 0.26 -7.46 9.80
C ALA A 103 1.55 -6.64 9.73
N PHE A 104 2.70 -7.30 9.58
CA PHE A 104 3.98 -6.60 9.49
C PHE A 104 4.07 -5.72 8.24
N ALA A 105 3.63 -6.22 7.08
CA ALA A 105 3.55 -5.44 5.85
C ALA A 105 2.52 -4.29 5.95
N ALA A 106 1.43 -4.49 6.69
CA ALA A 106 0.39 -3.47 6.89
C ALA A 106 0.87 -2.30 7.76
N ILE A 107 1.77 -2.55 8.72
CA ILE A 107 2.41 -1.47 9.48
C ILE A 107 3.22 -0.59 8.52
N LEU A 108 4.04 -1.19 7.64
CA LEU A 108 4.79 -0.43 6.64
C LEU A 108 3.85 0.39 5.74
N GLU A 109 2.77 -0.22 5.25
CA GLU A 109 1.77 0.46 4.41
C GLU A 109 1.21 1.71 5.11
N ALA A 110 0.83 1.59 6.37
CA ALA A 110 0.32 2.70 7.15
C ALA A 110 1.37 3.79 7.37
N GLU A 111 2.62 3.41 7.66
CA GLU A 111 3.71 4.34 7.90
C GLU A 111 4.09 5.14 6.65
N ILE A 112 4.33 4.49 5.51
CA ILE A 112 4.71 5.18 4.27
C ILE A 112 3.57 6.07 3.76
N ARG A 113 2.31 5.66 3.97
CA ARG A 113 1.14 6.51 3.69
C ARG A 113 1.11 7.74 4.60
N ALA A 114 1.35 7.56 5.90
CA ALA A 114 1.37 8.66 6.86
C ALA A 114 2.50 9.66 6.55
N LEU A 115 3.67 9.17 6.14
CA LEU A 115 4.77 10.02 5.69
C LEU A 115 4.38 10.85 4.46
N PHE A 116 3.82 10.21 3.44
CA PHE A 116 3.32 10.92 2.26
C PHE A 116 2.31 12.01 2.62
N LEU A 117 1.32 11.70 3.46
CA LEU A 117 0.31 12.67 3.89
C LEU A 117 0.94 13.86 4.64
N ARG A 118 1.92 13.61 5.52
CA ARG A 118 2.66 14.68 6.22
C ARG A 118 3.43 15.56 5.25
N ASP A 119 4.11 14.97 4.28
CA ASP A 119 4.86 15.70 3.25
C ASP A 119 3.90 16.58 2.41
N MET A 120 2.73 16.06 2.05
CA MET A 120 1.69 16.80 1.32
C MET A 120 1.12 17.97 2.11
N ILE A 121 0.86 17.79 3.41
CA ILE A 121 0.39 18.87 4.29
C ILE A 121 1.44 19.98 4.40
N ALA A 122 2.72 19.62 4.57
CA ALA A 122 3.81 20.57 4.66
C ALA A 122 4.04 21.34 3.34
N ALA A 123 3.84 20.69 2.19
CA ALA A 123 3.99 21.28 0.87
C ALA A 123 2.79 22.12 0.41
N GLY A 124 1.67 22.12 1.14
CA GLY A 124 0.45 22.86 0.77
C GLY A 124 -0.31 22.30 -0.44
N GLY A 125 -0.04 21.05 -0.85
CA GLY A 125 -0.65 20.44 -2.03
C GLY A 125 -2.07 19.89 -1.75
N GLN A 126 -3.08 20.75 -1.84
CA GLN A 126 -4.46 20.41 -1.42
C GLN A 126 -5.15 19.33 -2.27
N ALA A 127 -4.88 19.23 -3.58
CA ALA A 127 -5.58 18.28 -4.46
C ALA A 127 -5.12 16.81 -4.24
N ASP A 128 -3.81 16.59 -4.21
CA ASP A 128 -3.22 15.27 -3.92
C ASP A 128 -3.49 14.83 -2.48
N LEU A 129 -3.55 15.79 -1.54
CA LEU A 129 -3.98 15.53 -0.17
C LEU A 129 -5.44 15.08 -0.12
N ALA A 130 -6.34 15.75 -0.85
CA ALA A 130 -7.76 15.39 -0.88
C ALA A 130 -7.99 13.97 -1.47
N ASP A 131 -7.33 13.60 -2.57
CA ASP A 131 -7.41 12.24 -3.13
C ASP A 131 -6.87 11.19 -2.13
N ALA A 132 -5.71 11.45 -1.51
CA ALA A 132 -5.12 10.53 -0.55
C ALA A 132 -5.98 10.35 0.71
N LEU A 133 -6.63 11.40 1.21
CA LEU A 133 -7.55 11.35 2.35
C LEU A 133 -8.86 10.63 2.01
N SER A 134 -9.41 10.84 0.80
CA SER A 134 -10.67 10.21 0.35
C SER A 134 -10.60 8.67 0.33
N ARG A 135 -9.39 8.13 0.17
CA ARG A 135 -9.12 6.68 0.11
C ARG A 135 -8.75 6.08 1.48
N SER A 136 -8.80 6.88 2.55
CA SER A 136 -8.57 6.41 3.92
C SER A 136 -9.90 5.95 4.55
N PRO A 137 -10.04 4.67 4.96
CA PRO A 137 -11.30 4.17 5.53
C PRO A 137 -11.70 4.86 6.84
N VAL A 138 -10.73 5.45 7.56
CA VAL A 138 -10.98 6.21 8.80
C VAL A 138 -11.55 7.61 8.52
N ILE A 139 -11.27 8.17 7.34
CA ILE A 139 -11.72 9.52 6.93
C ILE A 139 -12.93 9.45 6.00
N ALA A 140 -13.12 8.31 5.33
CA ALA A 140 -14.33 7.98 4.57
C ALA A 140 -15.55 7.69 5.47
N ALA A 141 -15.38 7.64 6.80
CA ALA A 141 -16.50 7.87 7.70
C ALA A 141 -16.99 9.29 7.42
N PRO A 142 -18.26 9.50 7.01
CA PRO A 142 -18.74 10.81 6.65
C PRO A 142 -18.50 11.74 7.83
N TYR A 143 -17.56 12.67 7.68
CA TYR A 143 -17.49 13.81 8.58
C TYR A 143 -18.86 14.45 8.47
N PRO A 144 -19.71 14.45 9.52
CA PRO A 144 -20.90 15.26 9.48
C PRO A 144 -20.38 16.69 9.46
N VAL A 145 -20.31 17.27 8.27
CA VAL A 145 -20.15 18.71 8.11
C VAL A 145 -21.45 19.28 8.67
N GLY A 146 -21.47 19.50 9.99
CA GLY A 146 -22.47 20.35 10.62
C GLY A 146 -22.42 21.72 9.94
N PRO A 147 -23.56 22.42 9.83
CA PRO A 147 -23.66 23.63 9.04
C PRO A 147 -22.55 24.60 9.42
N THR A 148 -21.72 24.96 8.44
CA THR A 148 -20.73 26.04 8.55
C THR A 148 -21.51 27.33 8.76
N THR A 149 -21.70 27.73 10.01
CA THR A 149 -22.16 29.07 10.33
C THR A 149 -21.05 30.03 10.00
N LEU A 150 -21.18 30.70 8.85
CA LEU A 150 -20.43 31.91 8.55
C LEU A 150 -20.82 32.95 9.61
N HIS A 151 -19.85 33.36 10.42
CA HIS A 151 -19.91 34.55 11.28
C HIS A 151 -18.80 35.52 10.87
#